data_AF-A0AAV5MQY4-F1
#
_entry.id   AF-A0AAV5MQY4-F1
#
_cell.length_a   1.000
_cell.length_b   1.000
_cell.length_c   1.000
_cell.angle_alpha   90.00
_cell.angle_beta   90.00
_cell.angle_gamma   90.00
#
_symmetry.space_group_name_H-M   'P 1'
#
loop_
_entity.id
_entity.type
_entity.pdbx_description
1 polymer ?
#
loop_
_entity_poly.entity_id
_entity_poly.type
_entity_poly.pdbx_seq_one_letter_code
_entity_poly.pdbx_strand_id
1 'polypeptide(L)' 'MYAGLSYKLSLQFPLDHPFKPPQVRFETMCFHPNVDQFGNVCLDILQISN' A
#
# COMPACT_ATOMS: atom_id res chain seq x y z
N MET A 1 -12.72 7.63 12.77
CA MET A 1 -13.02 6.21 12.47
C MET A 1 -11.83 5.30 12.78
N TYR A 2 -10.62 5.61 12.29
CA TYR A 2 -9.47 4.70 12.41
C TYR A 2 -8.60 4.86 13.67
N ALA A 3 -8.94 5.79 14.58
CA ALA A 3 -8.12 6.07 15.76
C ALA A 3 -8.06 4.86 16.70
N GLY A 4 -6.86 4.54 17.20
CA GLY A 4 -6.62 3.41 18.11
C GLY A 4 -6.53 2.03 17.45
N LEU A 5 -6.67 1.93 16.12
CA LEU A 5 -6.48 0.69 15.38
C LEU A 5 -5.02 0.51 14.94
N SER A 6 -4.56 -0.74 14.93
CA SER A 6 -3.25 -1.13 14.41
C SER A 6 -3.42 -1.96 13.13
N TYR A 7 -2.75 -1.56 12.07
CA TYR A 7 -2.76 -2.25 10.78
C TYR A 7 -1.39 -2.83 10.49
N LYS A 8 -1.35 -4.08 10.03
CA LYS A 8 -0.13 -4.69 9.50
C LYS A 8 -0.05 -4.47 7.99
N LEU A 9 1.10 -4.02 7.52
CA LEU A 9 1.37 -3.79 6.09
C LEU A 9 2.59 -4.62 5.66
N SER A 10 2.53 -5.16 4.45
CA SER A 10 3.68 -5.74 3.76
C SER A 10 4.23 -4.75 2.74
N LEU A 11 5.54 -4.53 2.78
CA LEU A 11 6.27 -3.71 1.80
C LEU A 11 7.25 -4.62 1.05
N GLN A 12 7.13 -4.67 -0.27
CA GLN A 12 8.07 -5.38 -1.14
C GLN A 12 8.81 -4.40 -2.01
N PHE A 13 10.13 -4.32 -1.83
CA PHE A 13 11.00 -3.42 -2.57
C PHE A 13 11.45 -4.11 -3.87
N PRO A 14 11.34 -3.43 -5.02
CA PRO A 14 11.91 -3.94 -6.27
C PRO A 14 13.43 -3.73 -6.29
N LEU A 15 14.12 -4.42 -7.21
CA LEU A 15 15.59 -4.35 -7.34
C LEU A 15 16.10 -2.95 -7.72
N ASP A 16 15.28 -2.17 -8.39
CA ASP A 16 15.56 -0.83 -8.92
C ASP A 16 15.02 0.30 -8.02
N HIS A 17 14.68 0.00 -6.77
CA HIS A 17 14.45 1.02 -5.76
C HIS A 17 15.72 1.90 -5.60
N PRO A 18 15.62 3.25 -5.54
CA PRO A 18 14.41 4.06 -5.34
C PRO A 18 13.72 4.55 -6.63
N PHE A 19 14.16 4.14 -7.81
CA PHE A 19 13.56 4.58 -9.08
C PHE A 19 12.16 4.02 -9.31
N LYS A 20 11.87 2.82 -8.77
CA LYS A 20 10.51 2.28 -8.65
C LYS A 20 10.07 2.25 -7.19
N PRO A 21 8.80 2.61 -6.89
CA PRO A 21 8.28 2.55 -5.54
C PRO A 21 8.11 1.09 -5.06
N PRO A 22 8.07 0.86 -3.74
CA PRO A 22 7.74 -0.45 -3.20
C PRO A 22 6.26 -0.79 -3.46
N GLN A 23 5.96 -2.08 -3.59
CA GLN A 23 4.60 -2.56 -3.51
C GLN A 23 4.15 -2.56 -2.04
N VAL A 24 3.05 -1.86 -1.76
CA VAL A 24 2.46 -1.75 -0.41
C VAL A 24 1.10 -2.45 -0.38
N ARG A 25 0.89 -3.31 0.62
CA ARG A 25 -0.38 -4.01 0.82
C ARG A 25 -0.73 -4.10 2.29
N PHE A 26 -2.00 -3.86 2.62
CA PHE A 26 -2.57 -4.14 3.93
C PHE A 26 -2.73 -5.65 4.12
N GLU A 27 -2.10 -6.21 5.16
CA GLU A 27 -2.35 -7.59 5.59
C GLU A 27 -3.59 -7.69 6.49
N THR A 28 -3.84 -6.65 7.27
CA THR A 28 -5.07 -6.49 8.04
C THR A 28 -6.15 -5.89 7.16
N MET A 29 -7.37 -6.47 7.16
CA MET A 29 -8.50 -5.90 6.41
C MET A 29 -8.71 -4.43 6.78
N CYS A 30 -8.67 -3.54 5.78
CA CYS A 30 -8.82 -2.10 5.94
C CYS A 30 -9.91 -1.61 4.98
N PHE A 31 -10.96 -1.02 5.53
CA PHE A 31 -12.02 -0.41 4.73
C PHE A 31 -11.66 1.05 4.46
N HIS A 32 -11.12 1.33 3.29
CA HIS A 32 -10.68 2.67 2.88
C HIS A 32 -10.86 2.86 1.36
N PRO A 33 -11.25 4.04 0.85
CA PRO A 33 -11.53 4.23 -0.59
C PRO A 33 -10.38 3.87 -1.53
N ASN A 34 -9.13 4.05 -1.07
CA ASN A 34 -7.92 3.73 -1.84
C ASN A 34 -7.35 2.33 -1.53
N VAL A 35 -8.09 1.48 -0.81
CA VAL A 35 -7.66 0.12 -0.48
C VAL A 35 -8.68 -0.86 -1.02
N ASP A 36 -8.25 -1.78 -1.89
CA ASP A 36 -9.14 -2.80 -2.44
C ASP A 36 -9.42 -3.94 -1.43
N GLN A 37 -10.29 -4.87 -1.80
CA GLN A 37 -10.66 -6.02 -0.95
C GLN A 37 -9.50 -6.98 -0.63
N PHE A 38 -8.39 -6.90 -1.36
CA PHE A 38 -7.17 -7.69 -1.15
C PHE A 38 -6.09 -6.92 -0.38
N GLY A 39 -6.37 -5.67 -0.01
CA GLY A 39 -5.47 -4.80 0.73
C GLY A 39 -4.52 -3.99 -0.15
N ASN A 40 -4.65 -4.02 -1.48
CA ASN A 40 -3.77 -3.25 -2.37
C ASN A 40 -4.09 -1.76 -2.28
N VAL A 41 -3.05 -0.94 -2.27
CA VAL A 41 -3.17 0.53 -2.12
C VAL A 41 -3.08 1.21 -3.49
N CYS A 42 -4.13 1.94 -3.86
CA CYS A 42 -4.17 2.76 -5.07
C CYS A 42 -3.86 4.22 -4.75
N LEU A 43 -2.57 4.58 -4.78
CA LEU A 43 -2.07 5.95 -4.63
C LEU A 43 -1.02 6.25 -5.71
N ASP A 44 -1.04 7.45 -6.27
CA ASP A 44 -0.15 7.83 -7.38
C ASP A 44 1.33 7.78 -7.01
N ILE A 45 1.67 8.05 -5.73
CA ILE A 45 3.05 7.96 -5.23
C ILE A 45 3.62 6.53 -5.25
N LEU A 46 2.74 5.52 -5.37
CA LEU A 46 3.11 4.11 -5.46
C LEU A 46 3.03 3.59 -6.90
N GLN A 47 2.75 4.46 -7.87
CA GLN A 47 2.76 4.13 -9.29
C GLN A 47 4.01 4.68 -9.96
N ILE A 48 4.46 3.99 -11.00
CA ILE A 48 5.50 4.51 -11.88
C ILE A 48 4.82 5.57 -12.75
N SER A 49 5.27 6.81 -12.67
CA SER A 49 4.85 7.87 -13.58
C SER A 49 5.21 7.46 -15.01
N ASN A 50 4.20 7.35 -15.89
CA ASN A 50 4.42 7.22 -17.34
C ASN A 50 4.97 8.52 -17.93
#